data_AF-A0A1G8DQ78-F1
#
_entry.id   AF-A0A1G8DQ78-F1
#
_cell.length_a   1.000
_cell.length_b   1.000
_cell.length_c   1.000
_cell.angle_alpha   90.00
_cell.angle_beta   90.00
_cell.angle_gamma   90.00
#
_symmetry.space_group_name_H-M   'P 1'
#
loop_
_entity.id
_entity.type
_entity.pdbx_description
1 polymer ?
#
loop_
_entity_poly.entity_id
_entity_poly.type
_entity_poly.pdbx_seq_one_letter_code
_entity_poly.pdbx_strand_id
1 'polypeptide(L)'
;MMLSSYPLWWLALPVLLLPVWWHRQKRQRLKAESLATARFLPSAPPEQLRVWQWRDKVLLMVRCLMLVALIGWLAATIFPWRGDTVLIDAGVDKAWAEQQIATAGFSAATRMPLPPGALTWLRQNERDWRADAKLLIVARDSQVAMPARVPQFSHQLALRTSPAPTASLPATAGTTTTADAGASSPLVLQHVVLAAAESRAQAWRSLFAAFDTAGGRASLYTLASEPGAATTLIVWDTPNSTPPVTWRAAHWWIAAPTAVFPELAHASTLAINGITLKYADSPRGRLWTSDAFPPRDADTAHALYEAWQLLAVNPAPAYATPSQTFAETRSALPAISEARPATWLAILLLALFMLERILTHARRN
;
A
#
# COMPACT_ATOMS: atom_id res chain seq x y z
N MET A 1 -8.91 -18.20 25.20
CA MET A 1 -8.61 -19.63 24.98
C MET A 1 -8.54 -19.86 23.48
N MET A 2 -7.34 -19.87 22.90
CA MET A 2 -7.15 -20.12 21.47
C MET A 2 -7.04 -21.63 21.27
N LEU A 3 -7.95 -22.21 20.48
CA LEU A 3 -7.81 -23.58 20.03
C LEU A 3 -6.55 -23.64 19.16
N SER A 4 -5.51 -24.27 19.70
CA SER A 4 -4.41 -24.81 18.90
C SER A 4 -5.03 -25.53 17.70
N SER A 5 -4.64 -25.18 16.48
CA SER A 5 -5.15 -25.77 15.23
C SER A 5 -4.50 -27.13 14.92
N TYR A 6 -3.57 -27.58 15.78
CA TYR A 6 -2.95 -28.90 15.75
C TYR A 6 -3.91 -30.12 15.76
N PRO A 7 -5.01 -30.15 16.55
CA PRO A 7 -5.96 -31.25 16.55
C PRO A 7 -6.89 -31.23 15.33
N LEU A 8 -7.02 -30.11 14.61
CA LEU A 8 -7.80 -30.05 13.37
C LEU A 8 -7.10 -30.77 12.21
N TRP A 9 -5.76 -30.84 12.21
CA TRP A 9 -5.02 -31.61 11.20
C TRP A 9 -5.30 -33.11 11.29
N TRP A 10 -5.54 -33.63 12.50
CA TRP A 10 -5.99 -35.01 12.69
C TRP A 10 -7.36 -35.29 12.05
N LEU A 11 -8.20 -34.27 11.84
CA LEU A 11 -9.46 -34.42 11.09
C LEU A 11 -9.24 -34.50 9.56
N ALA A 12 -8.07 -34.15 9.05
CA ALA A 12 -7.76 -34.32 7.62
C ALA A 12 -7.65 -35.82 7.24
N LEU A 13 -7.21 -36.66 8.19
CA LEU A 13 -7.06 -38.11 8.02
C LEU A 13 -8.39 -38.84 7.73
N PRO A 14 -9.48 -38.64 8.51
CA PRO A 14 -10.78 -39.20 8.16
C PRO A 14 -11.40 -38.57 6.91
N VAL A 15 -11.12 -37.29 6.61
CA VAL A 15 -11.60 -36.65 5.37
C VAL A 15 -10.97 -37.29 4.12
N LEU A 16 -9.70 -37.73 4.18
CA LEU A 16 -9.05 -38.51 3.12
C LEU A 16 -9.68 -39.89 2.88
N LEU A 17 -10.31 -40.48 3.91
CA LEU A 17 -11.00 -41.77 3.80
C LEU A 17 -12.41 -41.64 3.19
N LEU A 18 -12.97 -40.43 3.16
CA LEU A 18 -14.33 -40.16 2.72
C LEU A 18 -14.57 -40.49 1.24
N PRO A 19 -13.69 -40.15 0.28
CA PRO A 19 -13.80 -40.59 -1.11
C PRO A 19 -13.77 -42.12 -1.26
N VAL A 20 -12.93 -42.79 -0.47
CA VAL A 20 -12.80 -44.26 -0.46
C VAL A 20 -14.07 -44.90 0.08
N TRP A 21 -14.59 -44.40 1.20
CA TRP A 21 -15.82 -44.88 1.81
C TRP A 21 -17.05 -44.62 0.95
N TRP A 22 -17.15 -43.43 0.35
CA TRP A 22 -18.23 -43.08 -0.57
C TRP A 22 -18.19 -43.91 -1.86
N HIS A 23 -16.99 -44.14 -2.41
CA HIS A 23 -16.81 -45.04 -3.55
C HIS A 23 -17.24 -46.47 -3.20
N ARG A 24 -16.95 -46.92 -1.97
CA ARG A 24 -17.34 -48.23 -1.43
C ARG A 24 -18.87 -48.34 -1.30
N GLN A 25 -19.56 -47.30 -0.83
CA GLN A 25 -21.00 -47.33 -0.57
C GLN A 25 -21.84 -47.24 -1.86
N LYS A 26 -21.40 -46.43 -2.85
CA LYS A 26 -22.19 -46.14 -4.06
C LYS A 26 -22.30 -47.29 -5.05
N ARG A 27 -21.58 -48.41 -4.85
CA ARG A 27 -21.50 -49.52 -5.81
C ARG A 27 -21.64 -50.90 -5.18
N GLN A 28 -22.42 -51.01 -4.11
CA GLN A 28 -23.13 -52.24 -3.76
C GLN A 28 -24.20 -52.54 -4.84
N ARG A 29 -23.78 -52.80 -6.08
CA ARG A 29 -24.69 -53.27 -7.13
C ARG A 29 -24.74 -54.79 -7.08
N LEU A 30 -25.93 -55.31 -6.81
CA LEU A 30 -26.28 -56.72 -6.90
C LEU A 30 -26.09 -57.14 -8.36
N LYS A 31 -24.98 -57.82 -8.67
CA LYS A 31 -24.81 -58.48 -9.96
C LYS A 31 -25.60 -59.79 -9.86
N ALA A 32 -26.80 -59.80 -10.44
CA ALA A 32 -27.51 -61.04 -10.69
C ALA A 32 -26.97 -61.61 -12.00
N GLU A 33 -26.02 -62.54 -11.90
CA GLU A 33 -25.62 -63.36 -13.04
C GLU A 33 -26.57 -64.57 -13.08
N SER A 34 -27.44 -64.66 -14.08
CA SER A 34 -28.21 -65.87 -14.32
C SER A 34 -27.23 -66.94 -14.79
N LEU A 35 -26.93 -67.92 -13.94
CA LEU A 35 -26.17 -69.09 -14.35
C LEU A 35 -26.94 -69.73 -15.51
N ALA A 36 -26.30 -69.79 -16.67
CA ALA A 36 -26.85 -70.37 -17.88
C ALA A 36 -27.36 -71.77 -17.56
N THR A 37 -28.67 -71.92 -17.46
CA THR A 37 -29.32 -73.22 -17.31
C THR A 37 -29.15 -73.94 -18.64
N ALA A 38 -28.31 -74.98 -18.66
CA ALA A 38 -28.54 -76.09 -19.56
C ALA A 38 -30.03 -76.48 -19.48
N ARG A 39 -30.63 -76.78 -20.64
CA ARG A 39 -32.09 -76.86 -20.92
C ARG A 39 -32.90 -77.86 -20.07
N PHE A 40 -32.35 -78.39 -18.98
CA PHE A 40 -32.87 -79.55 -18.25
C PHE A 40 -32.79 -79.48 -16.71
N LEU A 41 -32.71 -78.30 -16.10
CA LEU A 41 -32.87 -78.16 -14.64
C LEU A 41 -34.00 -77.19 -14.30
N PRO A 42 -34.85 -77.50 -13.30
CA PRO A 42 -35.87 -76.58 -12.81
C PRO A 42 -35.20 -75.30 -12.32
N SER A 43 -35.77 -74.15 -12.69
CA SER A 43 -35.25 -72.81 -12.43
C SER A 43 -34.86 -72.64 -10.95
N ALA A 44 -33.56 -72.58 -10.66
CA ALA A 44 -33.07 -72.14 -9.36
C ALA A 44 -33.22 -70.60 -9.26
N PRO A 45 -33.65 -70.05 -8.11
CA PRO A 45 -33.69 -68.60 -7.92
C PRO A 45 -32.27 -68.04 -8.06
N PRO A 46 -32.08 -66.90 -8.74
CA PRO A 46 -30.75 -66.36 -9.01
C PRO A 46 -30.03 -66.01 -7.70
N GLU A 47 -28.95 -66.72 -7.39
CA GLU A 47 -28.07 -66.35 -6.28
C GLU A 47 -27.31 -65.07 -6.65
N GLN A 48 -27.58 -64.01 -5.88
CA GLN A 48 -26.87 -62.75 -6.02
C GLN A 48 -25.46 -62.89 -5.43
N LEU A 49 -24.49 -63.23 -6.27
CA LEU A 49 -23.09 -63.23 -5.87
C LEU A 49 -22.61 -61.79 -5.64
N ARG A 50 -22.38 -61.45 -4.38
CA ARG A 50 -21.85 -60.15 -3.94
C ARG A 50 -20.35 -60.09 -4.22
N VAL A 51 -19.97 -59.97 -5.49
CA VAL A 51 -18.55 -59.88 -5.87
C VAL A 51 -18.06 -58.44 -5.72
N TRP A 52 -17.10 -58.24 -4.82
CA TRP A 52 -16.43 -56.97 -4.61
C TRP A 52 -15.35 -56.75 -5.66
N GLN A 53 -15.62 -55.94 -6.68
CA GLN A 53 -14.61 -55.53 -7.66
C GLN A 53 -14.32 -54.04 -7.59
N TRP A 54 -13.05 -53.69 -7.41
CA TRP A 54 -12.55 -52.32 -7.49
C TRP A 54 -12.49 -51.89 -8.96
N ARG A 55 -13.63 -51.49 -9.53
CA ARG A 55 -13.68 -50.80 -10.82
C ARG A 55 -13.39 -49.31 -10.60
N ASP A 56 -12.67 -48.70 -11.55
CA ASP A 56 -12.31 -47.27 -11.55
C ASP A 56 -11.24 -46.83 -10.53
N LYS A 57 -10.21 -47.68 -10.31
CA LYS A 57 -9.06 -47.37 -9.44
C LYS A 57 -8.38 -46.03 -9.79
N VAL A 58 -8.34 -45.68 -11.08
CA VAL A 58 -7.74 -44.44 -11.58
C VAL A 58 -8.54 -43.21 -11.12
N LEU A 59 -9.87 -43.23 -11.24
CA LEU A 59 -10.72 -42.10 -10.81
C LEU A 59 -10.68 -41.91 -9.28
N LEU A 60 -10.63 -43.01 -8.53
CA LEU A 60 -10.45 -42.97 -7.08
C LEU A 60 -9.11 -42.33 -6.69
N MET A 61 -8.03 -42.76 -7.33
CA MET A 61 -6.68 -42.24 -7.09
C MET A 61 -6.61 -40.73 -7.34
N VAL A 62 -7.19 -40.25 -8.44
CA VAL A 62 -7.23 -38.81 -8.79
C VAL A 62 -7.98 -38.01 -7.73
N ARG A 63 -9.10 -38.51 -7.21
CA ARG A 63 -9.87 -37.85 -6.15
C ARG A 63 -9.12 -37.80 -4.82
N CYS A 64 -8.42 -38.87 -4.45
CA CYS A 64 -7.54 -38.87 -3.27
C CYS A 64 -6.39 -37.86 -3.45
N LEU A 65 -5.74 -37.83 -4.61
CA LEU A 65 -4.68 -36.86 -4.90
C LEU A 65 -5.17 -35.42 -4.84
N MET A 66 -6.36 -35.13 -5.39
CA MET A 66 -6.97 -33.80 -5.31
C MET A 66 -7.23 -33.38 -3.86
N LEU A 67 -7.69 -34.31 -3.02
CA LEU A 67 -7.95 -34.04 -1.61
C LEU A 67 -6.65 -33.81 -0.82
N VAL A 68 -5.61 -34.61 -1.06
CA VAL A 68 -4.27 -34.39 -0.49
C VAL A 68 -3.72 -33.03 -0.90
N ALA A 69 -3.83 -32.67 -2.18
CA ALA A 69 -3.37 -31.38 -2.69
C ALA A 69 -4.13 -30.21 -2.07
N LEU A 70 -5.43 -30.36 -1.84
CA LEU A 70 -6.28 -29.35 -1.19
C LEU A 70 -5.87 -29.14 0.27
N ILE A 71 -5.63 -30.23 1.01
CA ILE A 71 -5.13 -30.17 2.39
C ILE A 71 -3.77 -29.47 2.43
N GLY A 72 -2.85 -29.85 1.53
CA GLY A 72 -1.54 -29.21 1.42
C GLY A 72 -1.64 -27.72 1.11
N TRP A 73 -2.57 -27.33 0.24
CA TRP A 73 -2.81 -25.93 -0.12
C TRP A 73 -3.37 -25.13 1.05
N LEU A 74 -4.27 -25.73 1.84
CA LEU A 74 -4.82 -25.09 3.04
C LEU A 74 -3.74 -24.91 4.11
N ALA A 75 -2.91 -25.92 4.33
CA ALA A 75 -1.77 -25.83 5.26
C ALA A 75 -0.80 -24.72 4.83
N ALA A 76 -0.50 -24.65 3.54
CA ALA A 76 0.39 -23.65 2.96
C ALA A 76 -0.06 -22.20 3.14
N THR A 77 -1.35 -21.92 3.30
CA THR A 77 -1.85 -20.55 3.50
C THR A 77 -1.91 -20.15 4.97
N ILE A 78 -1.78 -21.11 5.88
CA ILE A 78 -1.99 -20.92 7.32
C ILE A 78 -0.67 -20.99 8.11
N PHE A 79 0.35 -21.70 7.64
CA PHE A 79 1.61 -21.88 8.36
C PHE A 79 2.71 -20.87 7.97
N PRO A 80 3.57 -20.43 8.91
CA PRO A 80 4.73 -19.58 8.59
C PRO A 80 5.77 -20.36 7.79
N TRP A 81 6.24 -19.83 6.64
CA TRP A 81 7.20 -20.54 5.78
C TRP A 81 8.49 -19.75 5.51
N ARG A 82 8.49 -18.42 5.64
CA ARG A 82 9.64 -17.56 5.28
C ARG A 82 10.70 -17.62 6.37
N GLY A 83 11.95 -17.89 5.98
CA GLY A 83 13.11 -17.73 6.84
C GLY A 83 13.65 -16.30 6.78
N ASP A 84 14.94 -16.13 7.03
CA ASP A 84 15.62 -14.83 7.00
C ASP A 84 15.33 -14.08 5.70
N THR A 85 14.89 -12.82 5.83
CA THR A 85 14.41 -12.02 4.70
C THR A 85 14.94 -10.60 4.74
N VAL A 86 15.35 -10.10 3.57
CA VAL A 86 15.71 -8.71 3.36
C VAL A 86 14.63 -8.01 2.53
N LEU A 87 14.04 -6.94 3.06
CA LEU A 87 13.16 -6.05 2.33
C LEU A 87 13.97 -4.88 1.78
N ILE A 88 13.99 -4.72 0.46
CA ILE A 88 14.84 -3.75 -0.24
C ILE A 88 13.94 -2.76 -0.99
N ASP A 89 14.13 -1.47 -0.72
CA ASP A 89 13.53 -0.39 -1.52
C ASP A 89 14.17 -0.33 -2.91
N ALA A 90 13.34 -0.28 -3.95
CA ALA A 90 13.76 -0.24 -5.34
C ALA A 90 14.65 0.96 -5.68
N GLY A 91 14.54 2.06 -4.92
CA GLY A 91 15.31 3.28 -5.14
C GLY A 91 16.63 3.40 -4.36
N VAL A 92 17.04 2.39 -3.60
CA VAL A 92 18.32 2.38 -2.86
C VAL A 92 19.47 2.01 -3.81
N ASP A 93 20.65 2.59 -3.60
CA ASP A 93 21.86 2.18 -4.31
C ASP A 93 22.16 0.69 -4.05
N LYS A 94 22.27 -0.09 -5.14
CA LYS A 94 22.46 -1.54 -5.09
C LYS A 94 23.78 -1.92 -4.42
N ALA A 95 24.86 -1.15 -4.65
CA ALA A 95 26.17 -1.45 -4.08
C ALA A 95 26.15 -1.24 -2.56
N TRP A 96 25.61 -0.12 -2.11
CA TRP A 96 25.39 0.15 -0.69
C TRP A 96 24.46 -0.88 -0.04
N ALA A 97 23.34 -1.24 -0.70
CA ALA A 97 22.40 -2.23 -0.18
C ALA A 97 23.08 -3.59 0.04
N GLU A 98 23.84 -4.10 -0.94
CA GLU A 98 24.56 -5.37 -0.80
C GLU A 98 25.63 -5.31 0.31
N GLN A 99 26.32 -4.18 0.47
CA GLN A 99 27.26 -4.00 1.58
C GLN A 99 26.57 -4.08 2.94
N GLN A 100 25.40 -3.43 3.10
CA GLN A 100 24.64 -3.49 4.35
C GLN A 100 24.07 -4.89 4.61
N ILE A 101 23.59 -5.58 3.57
CA ILE A 101 23.10 -6.95 3.66
C ILE A 101 24.21 -7.89 4.12
N ALA A 102 25.40 -7.82 3.51
CA ALA A 102 26.55 -8.63 3.88
C ALA A 102 27.02 -8.32 5.32
N THR A 103 27.11 -7.05 5.68
CA THR A 103 27.53 -6.61 7.03
C THR A 103 26.56 -7.08 8.11
N ALA A 104 25.26 -7.12 7.81
CA ALA A 104 24.24 -7.62 8.71
C ALA A 104 24.17 -9.17 8.76
N GLY A 105 24.94 -9.88 7.92
CA GLY A 105 24.94 -11.35 7.85
C GLY A 105 23.78 -11.96 7.05
N PHE A 106 23.09 -11.17 6.22
CA PHE A 106 21.90 -11.59 5.45
C PHE A 106 22.22 -12.01 4.01
N SER A 107 23.46 -12.38 3.69
CA SER A 107 23.88 -12.70 2.32
C SER A 107 23.13 -13.89 1.70
N ALA A 108 22.70 -14.86 2.51
CA ALA A 108 21.90 -16.01 2.10
C ALA A 108 20.38 -15.81 2.23
N ALA A 109 19.95 -14.64 2.72
CA ALA A 109 18.54 -14.38 3.01
C ALA A 109 17.72 -14.10 1.74
N THR A 110 16.42 -14.37 1.81
CA THR A 110 15.50 -14.13 0.68
C THR A 110 15.28 -12.63 0.50
N ARG A 111 15.43 -12.11 -0.72
CA ARG A 111 15.18 -10.70 -1.04
C ARG A 111 13.73 -10.47 -1.43
N MET A 112 13.11 -9.41 -0.92
CA MET A 112 11.75 -9.01 -1.22
C MET A 112 11.69 -7.49 -1.49
N PRO A 113 10.86 -7.02 -2.44
CA PRO A 113 10.63 -5.58 -2.60
C PRO A 113 9.98 -4.98 -1.36
N LEU A 114 10.38 -3.76 -0.99
CA LEU A 114 9.81 -3.03 0.14
C LEU A 114 8.37 -2.58 -0.18
N PRO A 115 7.36 -2.99 0.60
CA PRO A 115 5.98 -2.54 0.42
C PRO A 115 5.74 -1.14 1.01
N PRO A 116 4.71 -0.41 0.53
CA PRO A 116 4.36 0.89 1.09
C PRO A 116 3.96 0.77 2.56
N GLY A 117 4.43 1.70 3.40
CA GLY A 117 4.20 1.64 4.84
C GLY A 117 4.84 0.42 5.49
N ALA A 118 6.09 0.11 5.13
CA ALA A 118 6.81 -1.12 5.45
C ALA A 118 6.64 -1.63 6.90
N LEU A 119 6.77 -0.76 7.91
CA LEU A 119 6.63 -1.15 9.32
C LEU A 119 5.20 -1.57 9.68
N THR A 120 4.19 -0.88 9.14
CA THR A 120 2.77 -1.19 9.35
C THR A 120 2.39 -2.47 8.63
N TRP A 121 2.83 -2.61 7.38
CA TRP A 121 2.61 -3.81 6.59
C TRP A 121 3.28 -5.02 7.24
N LEU A 122 4.50 -4.87 7.75
CA LEU A 122 5.23 -5.96 8.42
C LEU A 122 4.44 -6.46 9.63
N ARG A 123 3.95 -5.55 10.49
CA ARG A 123 3.14 -5.89 11.66
C ARG A 123 1.89 -6.71 11.29
N GLN A 124 1.27 -6.44 10.15
CA GLN A 124 0.09 -7.17 9.67
C GLN A 124 0.42 -8.55 9.08
N ASN A 125 1.68 -8.75 8.64
CA ASN A 125 2.10 -9.94 7.90
C ASN A 125 3.18 -10.77 8.63
N GLU A 126 3.50 -10.48 9.90
CA GLU A 126 4.56 -11.19 10.65
C GLU A 126 4.39 -12.72 10.70
N ARG A 127 3.15 -13.19 10.58
CA ARG A 127 2.80 -14.62 10.52
C ARG A 127 3.36 -15.37 9.32
N ASP A 128 3.85 -14.66 8.30
CA ASP A 128 4.46 -15.29 7.13
C ASP A 128 5.86 -15.86 7.44
N TRP A 129 6.50 -15.39 8.52
CA TRP A 129 7.87 -15.73 8.91
C TRP A 129 7.92 -16.73 10.06
N ARG A 130 8.92 -17.62 10.02
CA ARG A 130 9.23 -18.56 11.10
C ARG A 130 9.66 -17.79 12.34
N ALA A 131 9.44 -18.33 13.54
CA ALA A 131 9.71 -17.59 14.78
C ALA A 131 11.20 -17.28 15.01
N ASP A 132 12.10 -18.03 14.37
CA ASP A 132 13.54 -17.81 14.41
C ASP A 132 14.05 -16.91 13.26
N ALA A 133 13.16 -16.49 12.36
CA ALA A 133 13.54 -15.70 11.21
C ALA A 133 13.96 -14.29 11.62
N LYS A 134 15.10 -13.85 11.09
CA LYS A 134 15.57 -12.47 11.24
C LYS A 134 15.13 -11.65 10.03
N LEU A 135 14.86 -10.38 10.26
CA LEU A 135 14.40 -9.46 9.23
C LEU A 135 15.34 -8.27 9.10
N LEU A 136 15.62 -7.89 7.86
CA LEU A 136 16.39 -6.70 7.54
C LEU A 136 15.59 -5.82 6.57
N ILE A 137 15.36 -4.56 6.93
CA ILE A 137 14.80 -3.55 6.02
C ILE A 137 15.94 -2.64 5.58
N VAL A 138 16.13 -2.51 4.27
CA VAL A 138 17.09 -1.61 3.62
C VAL A 138 16.31 -0.61 2.79
N ALA A 139 16.28 0.65 3.23
CA ALA A 139 15.44 1.69 2.65
C ALA A 139 16.15 3.06 2.58
N ARG A 140 15.62 3.98 1.79
CA ARG A 140 15.98 5.41 1.89
C ARG A 140 15.29 6.05 3.10
N ASP A 141 15.90 7.09 3.66
CA ASP A 141 15.38 7.90 4.76
C ASP A 141 13.91 8.37 4.60
N SER A 142 13.50 8.72 3.39
CA SER A 142 12.16 9.21 3.03
C SER A 142 11.11 8.11 2.89
N GLN A 143 11.50 6.84 2.88
CA GLN A 143 10.58 5.72 2.66
C GLN A 143 10.06 5.09 3.95
N VAL A 144 10.73 5.33 5.08
CA VAL A 144 10.34 4.79 6.39
C VAL A 144 10.14 5.92 7.38
N ALA A 145 8.89 6.35 7.50
CA ALA A 145 8.45 7.36 8.45
C ALA A 145 8.65 6.88 9.90
N MET A 146 9.20 7.75 10.75
CA MET A 146 9.37 7.49 12.17
C MET A 146 8.00 7.33 12.85
N PRO A 147 7.70 6.16 13.42
CA PRO A 147 6.44 5.96 14.11
C PRO A 147 6.44 6.73 15.44
N ALA A 148 5.31 7.36 15.79
CA ALA A 148 5.14 8.09 17.06
C ALA A 148 5.27 7.22 18.32
N ARG A 149 5.18 5.89 18.17
CA ARG A 149 5.45 4.90 19.23
C ARG A 149 6.42 3.86 18.69
N VAL A 150 7.35 3.43 19.55
CA VAL A 150 8.27 2.35 19.23
C VAL A 150 7.47 1.10 18.86
N PRO A 151 7.55 0.62 17.60
CA PRO A 151 6.83 -0.56 17.18
C PRO A 151 7.42 -1.80 17.88
N GLN A 152 6.53 -2.68 18.34
CA GLN A 152 6.90 -3.99 18.84
C GLN A 152 6.70 -5.01 17.73
N PHE A 153 7.71 -5.85 17.52
CA PHE A 153 7.72 -6.89 16.50
C PHE A 153 7.98 -8.24 17.16
N SER A 154 7.37 -9.29 16.63
CA SER A 154 7.57 -10.67 17.11
C SER A 154 8.90 -11.27 16.66
N HIS A 155 9.55 -10.67 15.66
CA HIS A 155 10.84 -11.09 15.10
C HIS A 155 11.93 -10.04 15.35
N GLN A 156 13.19 -10.47 15.33
CA GLN A 156 14.32 -9.55 15.34
C GLN A 156 14.37 -8.76 14.03
N LEU A 157 14.24 -7.43 14.09
CA LEU A 157 14.20 -6.55 12.93
C LEU A 157 15.35 -5.55 12.97
N ALA A 158 16.18 -5.53 11.94
CA ALA A 158 17.17 -4.49 11.71
C ALA A 158 16.68 -3.54 10.62
N LEU A 159 16.65 -2.24 10.90
CA LEU A 159 16.38 -1.19 9.93
C LEU A 159 17.69 -0.49 9.55
N ARG A 160 18.03 -0.51 8.27
CA ARG A 160 19.15 0.21 7.67
C ARG A 160 18.58 1.25 6.71
N THR A 161 18.71 2.50 7.10
CA THR A 161 18.32 3.64 6.28
C THR A 161 19.57 4.23 5.65
N SER A 162 19.60 4.30 4.32
CA SER A 162 20.58 5.12 3.63
C SER A 162 20.16 6.55 3.89
N PRO A 163 21.08 7.43 4.30
CA PRO A 163 20.84 8.85 4.08
C PRO A 163 20.51 8.99 2.60
N ALA A 164 19.43 9.70 2.25
CA ALA A 164 19.33 10.19 0.89
C ALA A 164 20.65 10.89 0.55
N PRO A 165 21.09 10.91 -0.73
CA PRO A 165 22.10 11.86 -1.14
C PRO A 165 21.60 13.23 -0.70
N THR A 166 22.13 13.67 0.43
CA THR A 166 21.82 14.95 1.03
C THR A 166 22.43 15.90 0.02
N ALA A 167 21.61 16.70 -0.66
CA ALA A 167 22.12 17.96 -1.14
C ALA A 167 22.82 18.61 0.06
N SER A 168 24.13 18.67 -0.03
CA SER A 168 25.14 18.76 1.02
C SER A 168 24.71 19.49 2.29
N LEU A 169 24.64 18.76 3.42
CA LEU A 169 24.87 19.37 4.73
C LEU A 169 26.39 19.36 4.97
N PRO A 170 27.08 20.50 5.19
CA PRO A 170 28.40 20.47 5.79
C PRO A 170 28.25 20.28 7.30
N ALA A 171 28.97 19.26 7.79
CA ALA A 171 29.09 18.87 9.17
C ALA A 171 29.74 19.97 10.02
N THR A 172 29.20 20.17 11.22
CA THR A 172 29.81 20.98 12.27
C THR A 172 30.87 20.14 13.00
N ALA A 173 32.13 20.57 12.92
CA ALA A 173 33.18 20.23 13.89
C ALA A 173 34.00 21.50 14.15
N GLY A 174 34.24 21.81 15.43
CA GLY A 174 34.72 23.09 15.97
C GLY A 174 35.93 23.69 15.25
N THR A 175 36.18 25.00 15.33
CA THR A 175 36.55 25.72 16.55
C THR A 175 36.52 27.23 16.25
N THR A 176 35.98 28.04 17.18
CA THR A 176 36.17 29.50 17.39
C THR A 176 36.40 30.48 16.20
N THR A 177 35.61 31.56 16.24
CA THR A 177 35.86 32.95 15.77
C THR A 177 35.28 33.39 14.41
N THR A 178 34.26 34.27 14.51
CA THR A 178 33.84 35.40 13.62
C THR A 178 33.57 35.19 12.11
N ALA A 179 32.38 35.70 11.73
CA ALA A 179 31.95 36.29 10.45
C ALA A 179 31.16 35.41 9.44
N ASP A 180 29.93 35.90 9.17
CA ASP A 180 29.11 35.82 7.95
C ASP A 180 29.17 34.58 7.03
N ALA A 181 28.06 33.84 6.95
CA ALA A 181 27.53 33.26 5.70
C ALA A 181 26.09 32.73 5.91
N GLY A 182 25.11 33.37 5.27
CA GLY A 182 23.71 32.98 5.30
C GLY A 182 23.45 31.65 4.59
N ALA A 183 22.67 30.79 5.24
CA ALA A 183 22.16 29.55 4.66
C ALA A 183 21.05 29.87 3.66
N SER A 184 21.34 29.69 2.37
CA SER A 184 20.35 29.80 1.29
C SER A 184 19.51 28.52 1.22
N SER A 185 18.26 28.60 1.69
CA SER A 185 17.21 27.58 1.46
C SER A 185 16.99 27.36 -0.05
N PRO A 186 16.57 26.15 -0.51
CA PRO A 186 16.26 25.94 -1.91
C PRO A 186 15.08 26.83 -2.33
N LEU A 187 15.27 27.54 -3.44
CA LEU A 187 14.33 28.48 -4.02
C LEU A 187 13.10 27.75 -4.58
N VAL A 188 11.94 27.93 -3.97
CA VAL A 188 10.66 27.41 -4.46
C VAL A 188 10.04 28.44 -5.40
N LEU A 189 10.04 28.17 -6.72
CA LEU A 189 9.31 29.02 -7.67
C LEU A 189 7.80 28.76 -7.58
N GLN A 190 7.03 29.77 -7.18
CA GLN A 190 5.58 29.74 -7.22
C GLN A 190 5.07 30.52 -8.43
N HIS A 191 4.47 29.82 -9.39
CA HIS A 191 3.88 30.45 -10.57
C HIS A 191 2.45 30.89 -10.26
N VAL A 192 2.23 32.21 -10.33
CA VAL A 192 0.96 32.87 -10.05
C VAL A 192 0.45 33.52 -11.31
N VAL A 193 -0.81 33.26 -11.66
CA VAL A 193 -1.48 34.00 -12.73
C VAL A 193 -2.22 35.17 -12.12
N LEU A 194 -1.99 36.38 -12.62
CA LEU A 194 -2.66 37.59 -12.15
C LEU A 194 -3.61 38.11 -13.24
N ALA A 195 -4.89 37.80 -13.11
CA ALA A 195 -5.96 38.36 -13.91
C ALA A 195 -6.60 39.52 -13.13
N ALA A 196 -6.12 40.74 -13.33
CA ALA A 196 -6.64 41.94 -12.68
C ALA A 196 -6.60 43.14 -13.63
N ALA A 197 -7.52 44.10 -13.48
CA ALA A 197 -7.41 45.40 -14.13
C ALA A 197 -6.10 46.10 -13.68
N GLU A 198 -5.44 46.83 -14.56
CA GLU A 198 -4.10 47.38 -14.30
C GLU A 198 -4.03 48.27 -13.05
N SER A 199 -5.11 48.99 -12.76
CA SER A 199 -5.26 49.81 -11.54
C SER A 199 -5.23 48.99 -10.23
N ARG A 200 -5.72 47.74 -10.26
CA ARG A 200 -5.75 46.83 -9.11
C ARG A 200 -4.58 45.84 -9.11
N ALA A 201 -4.02 45.56 -10.29
CA ALA A 201 -2.88 44.68 -10.46
C ALA A 201 -1.66 45.14 -9.66
N GLN A 202 -1.46 46.46 -9.49
CA GLN A 202 -0.33 47.00 -8.73
C GLN A 202 -0.37 46.61 -7.25
N ALA A 203 -1.55 46.54 -6.63
CA ALA A 203 -1.68 46.11 -5.23
C ALA A 203 -1.27 44.64 -5.07
N TRP A 204 -1.70 43.78 -6.01
CA TRP A 204 -1.31 42.37 -6.04
C TRP A 204 0.19 42.17 -6.28
N ARG A 205 0.78 42.90 -7.23
CA ARG A 205 2.24 42.85 -7.47
C ARG A 205 3.03 43.26 -6.23
N SER A 206 2.57 44.30 -5.54
CA SER A 206 3.20 44.78 -4.31
C SER A 206 3.11 43.74 -3.19
N LEU A 207 1.97 43.05 -3.05
CA LEU A 207 1.83 41.94 -2.10
C LEU A 207 2.80 40.80 -2.42
N PHE A 208 2.87 40.32 -3.66
CA PHE A 208 3.77 39.20 -3.98
C PHE A 208 5.25 39.57 -3.84
N ALA A 209 5.62 40.81 -4.15
CA ALA A 209 6.96 41.34 -3.85
C ALA A 209 7.24 41.40 -2.34
N ALA A 210 6.24 41.76 -1.52
CA ALA A 210 6.35 41.69 -0.06
C ALA A 210 6.49 40.24 0.43
N PHE A 211 5.81 39.28 -0.20
CA PHE A 211 5.93 37.87 0.15
C PHE A 211 7.31 37.31 -0.20
N ASP A 212 7.89 37.71 -1.35
CA ASP A 212 9.26 37.35 -1.75
C ASP A 212 10.30 37.82 -0.72
N THR A 213 10.11 39.06 -0.22
CA THR A 213 11.01 39.65 0.79
C THR A 213 10.82 39.03 2.18
N ALA A 214 9.58 38.83 2.62
CA ALA A 214 9.26 38.21 3.92
C ALA A 214 9.66 36.73 3.98
N GLY A 215 9.56 36.00 2.86
CA GLY A 215 9.99 34.61 2.74
C GLY A 215 11.51 34.40 2.68
N GLY A 216 12.32 35.45 2.92
CA GLY A 216 13.79 35.34 2.95
C GLY A 216 14.40 34.86 1.64
N ARG A 217 13.75 35.13 0.48
CA ARG A 217 14.10 34.58 -0.84
C ARG A 217 14.07 33.05 -0.93
N ALA A 218 13.40 32.35 -0.01
CA ALA A 218 13.17 30.91 -0.12
C ALA A 218 12.04 30.57 -1.10
N SER A 219 11.14 31.53 -1.38
CA SER A 219 10.08 31.43 -2.39
C SER A 219 10.19 32.60 -3.35
N LEU A 220 10.07 32.36 -4.66
CA LEU A 220 9.95 33.41 -5.68
C LEU A 220 8.60 33.32 -6.38
N TYR A 221 7.83 34.40 -6.35
CA TYR A 221 6.55 34.52 -7.02
C TYR A 221 6.74 35.06 -8.45
N THR A 222 6.59 34.18 -9.45
CA THR A 222 6.58 34.61 -10.86
C THR A 222 5.16 34.86 -11.33
N LEU A 223 4.87 36.10 -11.73
CA LEU A 223 3.56 36.52 -12.20
C LEU A 223 3.43 36.34 -13.72
N ALA A 224 2.37 35.65 -14.16
CA ALA A 224 2.02 35.43 -15.55
C ALA A 224 0.60 35.94 -15.85
N SER A 225 0.30 36.20 -17.13
CA SER A 225 -1.05 36.58 -17.58
C SER A 225 -1.95 35.38 -17.89
N GLU A 226 -1.36 34.21 -18.17
CA GLU A 226 -2.09 32.98 -18.52
C GLU A 226 -1.55 31.78 -17.73
N PRO A 227 -2.42 30.80 -17.39
CA PRO A 227 -2.02 29.60 -16.67
C PRO A 227 -1.24 28.62 -17.54
N GLY A 228 -0.19 28.04 -16.95
CA GLY A 228 0.57 26.93 -17.49
C GLY A 228 0.55 25.72 -16.56
N ALA A 229 1.28 24.66 -16.92
CA ALA A 229 1.31 23.41 -16.15
C ALA A 229 1.88 23.58 -14.72
N ALA A 230 2.71 24.61 -14.50
CA ALA A 230 3.31 24.92 -13.21
C ALA A 230 2.48 25.88 -12.34
N THR A 231 1.33 26.36 -12.84
CA THR A 231 0.52 27.35 -12.11
C THR A 231 -0.07 26.75 -10.84
N THR A 232 0.31 27.32 -9.70
CA THR A 232 -0.13 26.88 -8.38
C THR A 232 -1.28 27.72 -7.84
N LEU A 233 -1.30 29.01 -8.21
CA LEU A 233 -2.29 29.99 -7.77
C LEU A 233 -2.77 30.84 -8.95
N ILE A 234 -4.08 31.05 -9.06
CA ILE A 234 -4.71 32.03 -9.95
C ILE A 234 -5.35 33.13 -9.11
N VAL A 235 -4.95 34.37 -9.31
CA VAL A 235 -5.61 35.56 -8.75
C VAL A 235 -6.59 36.09 -9.78
N TRP A 236 -7.87 36.07 -9.43
CA TRP A 236 -8.98 36.55 -10.26
C TRP A 236 -9.60 37.80 -9.65
N ASP A 237 -9.26 38.94 -10.25
CA ASP A 237 -9.69 40.27 -9.87
C ASP A 237 -10.14 41.10 -11.10
N THR A 238 -10.91 40.45 -11.97
CA THR A 238 -11.58 41.08 -13.11
C THR A 238 -13.09 41.09 -12.86
N PRO A 239 -13.66 42.24 -12.44
CA PRO A 239 -15.09 42.32 -12.18
C PRO A 239 -15.89 42.05 -13.45
N ASN A 240 -17.01 41.34 -13.32
CA ASN A 240 -17.95 41.02 -14.40
C ASN A 240 -17.39 40.21 -15.57
N SER A 241 -16.21 39.62 -15.42
CA SER A 241 -15.61 38.72 -16.41
C SER A 241 -15.67 37.29 -15.91
N THR A 242 -16.08 36.37 -16.79
CA THR A 242 -16.09 34.93 -16.52
C THR A 242 -14.70 34.34 -16.75
N PRO A 243 -14.18 33.52 -15.81
CA PRO A 243 -12.90 32.86 -16.02
C PRO A 243 -13.00 31.84 -17.15
N PRO A 244 -11.99 31.76 -18.04
CA PRO A 244 -11.99 30.78 -19.13
C PRO A 244 -12.19 29.36 -18.61
N VAL A 245 -12.97 28.55 -19.32
CA VAL A 245 -13.37 27.20 -18.87
C VAL A 245 -12.19 26.25 -18.74
N THR A 246 -11.09 26.51 -19.43
CA THR A 246 -9.87 25.69 -19.43
C THR A 246 -8.93 25.98 -18.25
N TRP A 247 -9.10 27.09 -17.55
CA TRP A 247 -8.17 27.50 -16.50
C TRP A 247 -8.33 26.63 -15.24
N ARG A 248 -7.22 26.12 -14.73
CA ARG A 248 -7.13 25.23 -13.56
C ARG A 248 -5.90 25.59 -12.75
N ALA A 249 -6.02 25.54 -11.43
CA ALA A 249 -4.92 25.68 -10.47
C ALA A 249 -5.33 25.06 -9.12
N ALA A 250 -4.37 24.72 -8.27
CA ALA A 250 -4.67 24.19 -6.93
C ALA A 250 -5.49 25.20 -6.10
N HIS A 251 -5.11 26.48 -6.20
CA HIS A 251 -5.76 27.57 -5.48
C HIS A 251 -6.19 28.71 -6.41
N TRP A 252 -7.32 29.32 -6.08
CA TRP A 252 -7.85 30.50 -6.72
C TRP A 252 -8.11 31.56 -5.66
N TRP A 253 -7.61 32.78 -5.84
CA TRP A 253 -7.96 33.94 -5.02
C TRP A 253 -8.90 34.85 -5.80
N ILE A 254 -10.11 35.04 -5.27
CA ILE A 254 -11.19 35.77 -5.94
C ILE A 254 -11.47 37.05 -5.15
N ALA A 255 -11.16 38.18 -5.79
CA ALA A 255 -11.40 39.52 -5.27
C ALA A 255 -12.48 40.28 -6.07
N ALA A 256 -12.93 39.69 -7.18
CA ALA A 256 -14.06 40.15 -7.97
C ALA A 256 -15.40 39.71 -7.33
N PRO A 257 -16.54 40.31 -7.73
CA PRO A 257 -17.85 39.90 -7.25
C PRO A 257 -18.07 38.39 -7.42
N THR A 258 -18.45 37.71 -6.35
CA THR A 258 -18.55 36.24 -6.28
C THR A 258 -19.71 35.67 -7.10
N ALA A 259 -20.59 36.50 -7.66
CA ALA A 259 -21.73 36.07 -8.48
C ALA A 259 -21.34 35.24 -9.72
N VAL A 260 -20.10 35.39 -10.19
CA VAL A 260 -19.52 34.62 -11.31
C VAL A 260 -19.10 33.20 -10.88
N PHE A 261 -18.99 32.96 -9.57
CA PHE A 261 -18.59 31.70 -8.94
C PHE A 261 -19.72 31.20 -8.04
N PRO A 262 -20.75 30.52 -8.59
CA PRO A 262 -21.88 30.04 -7.81
C PRO A 262 -21.47 29.12 -6.66
N GLU A 263 -20.32 28.45 -6.75
CA GLU A 263 -19.76 27.59 -5.72
C GLU A 263 -19.49 28.35 -4.41
N LEU A 264 -19.20 29.66 -4.48
CA LEU A 264 -18.96 30.50 -3.31
C LEU A 264 -20.23 30.85 -2.53
N ALA A 265 -21.43 30.59 -3.07
CA ALA A 265 -22.68 30.80 -2.34
C ALA A 265 -22.80 29.90 -1.09
N HIS A 266 -22.12 28.75 -1.10
CA HIS A 266 -22.07 27.79 0.01
C HIS A 266 -20.65 27.68 0.61
N ALA A 267 -19.85 28.74 0.51
CA ALA A 267 -18.47 28.73 0.99
C ALA A 267 -18.39 28.56 2.51
N SER A 268 -17.45 27.73 2.95
CA SER A 268 -17.06 27.61 4.35
C SER A 268 -16.26 28.85 4.77
N THR A 269 -16.47 29.32 6.01
CA THR A 269 -15.78 30.51 6.53
C THR A 269 -14.70 30.10 7.52
N LEU A 270 -13.53 30.73 7.40
CA LEU A 270 -12.33 30.48 8.18
C LEU A 270 -11.75 31.82 8.65
N ALA A 271 -11.63 32.01 9.96
CA ALA A 271 -11.00 33.20 10.53
C ALA A 271 -9.58 32.86 11.00
N ILE A 272 -8.56 33.49 10.39
CA ILE A 272 -7.15 33.32 10.74
C ILE A 272 -6.49 34.69 10.76
N ASN A 273 -5.71 35.00 11.80
CA ASN A 273 -4.97 36.26 11.94
C ASN A 273 -5.84 37.52 11.73
N GLY A 274 -7.10 37.49 12.19
CA GLY A 274 -8.05 38.59 12.02
C GLY A 274 -8.65 38.72 10.62
N ILE A 275 -8.23 37.90 9.65
CA ILE A 275 -8.76 37.86 8.29
C ILE A 275 -9.84 36.79 8.20
N THR A 276 -10.99 37.17 7.64
CA THR A 276 -12.06 36.23 7.31
C THR A 276 -11.88 35.76 5.88
N LEU A 277 -11.50 34.50 5.71
CA LEU A 277 -11.38 33.80 4.43
C LEU A 277 -12.63 32.94 4.23
N LYS A 278 -13.22 32.99 3.04
CA LYS A 278 -14.25 32.05 2.61
C LYS A 278 -13.68 31.14 1.55
N TYR A 279 -13.99 29.85 1.62
CA TYR A 279 -13.51 28.89 0.63
C TYR A 279 -14.57 27.89 0.17
N ALA A 280 -14.45 27.46 -1.08
CA ALA A 280 -15.26 26.39 -1.67
C ALA A 280 -14.39 25.56 -2.61
N ASP A 281 -14.60 24.25 -2.61
CA ASP A 281 -13.93 23.35 -3.55
C ASP A 281 -14.73 23.27 -4.85
N SER A 282 -14.06 23.42 -5.99
CA SER A 282 -14.67 23.34 -7.32
C SER A 282 -13.84 22.43 -8.23
N PRO A 283 -14.39 21.96 -9.36
CA PRO A 283 -13.61 21.25 -10.40
C PRO A 283 -12.43 22.06 -10.96
N ARG A 284 -12.36 23.37 -10.67
CA ARG A 284 -11.29 24.26 -11.11
C ARG A 284 -10.11 24.36 -10.14
N GLY A 285 -10.33 23.94 -8.90
CA GLY A 285 -9.45 24.20 -7.76
C GLY A 285 -10.22 24.68 -6.54
N ARG A 286 -9.50 24.90 -5.44
CA ARG A 286 -10.06 25.52 -4.24
C ARG A 286 -10.15 27.02 -4.41
N LEU A 287 -11.37 27.53 -4.37
CA LEU A 287 -11.69 28.95 -4.46
C LEU A 287 -11.58 29.57 -3.08
N TRP A 288 -10.90 30.71 -2.98
CA TRP A 288 -10.75 31.53 -1.78
C TRP A 288 -11.20 32.94 -2.07
N THR A 289 -11.97 33.55 -1.16
CA THR A 289 -12.37 34.96 -1.25
C THR A 289 -12.34 35.62 0.12
N SER A 290 -12.04 36.91 0.15
CA SER A 290 -12.02 37.71 1.37
C SER A 290 -12.24 39.17 1.04
N ASP A 291 -12.86 39.91 1.95
CA ASP A 291 -12.97 41.36 1.87
C ASP A 291 -11.60 42.06 2.02
N ALA A 292 -10.59 41.32 2.48
CA ALA A 292 -9.20 41.76 2.56
C ALA A 292 -8.47 41.73 1.20
N PHE A 293 -9.12 41.29 0.11
CA PHE A 293 -8.49 41.14 -1.20
C PHE A 293 -8.84 42.29 -2.16
N PRO A 294 -7.84 42.93 -2.83
CA PRO A 294 -6.43 43.00 -2.46
C PRO A 294 -6.23 43.80 -1.15
N PRO A 295 -5.13 43.55 -0.42
CA PRO A 295 -4.84 44.32 0.79
C PRO A 295 -4.58 45.78 0.46
N ARG A 296 -5.05 46.67 1.32
CA ARG A 296 -4.92 48.14 1.17
C ARG A 296 -3.80 48.72 2.03
N ASP A 297 -3.39 47.99 3.06
CA ASP A 297 -2.39 48.39 4.05
C ASP A 297 -1.41 47.23 4.33
N ALA A 298 -0.27 47.58 4.92
CA ALA A 298 0.82 46.64 5.18
C ALA A 298 0.45 45.60 6.25
N ASP A 299 -0.33 45.97 7.26
CA ASP A 299 -0.72 45.07 8.35
C ASP A 299 -1.63 43.95 7.82
N THR A 300 -2.60 44.29 6.97
CA THR A 300 -3.47 43.31 6.30
C THR A 300 -2.67 42.41 5.36
N ALA A 301 -1.69 42.95 4.63
CA ALA A 301 -0.82 42.16 3.77
C ALA A 301 0.05 41.17 4.57
N HIS A 302 0.56 41.59 5.73
CA HIS A 302 1.33 40.75 6.63
C HIS A 302 0.48 39.66 7.28
N ALA A 303 -0.71 40.02 7.80
CA ALA A 303 -1.66 39.06 8.33
C ALA A 303 -2.08 38.02 7.28
N LEU A 304 -2.25 38.44 6.01
CA LEU A 304 -2.56 37.55 4.91
C LEU A 304 -1.39 36.62 4.56
N TYR A 305 -0.15 37.13 4.58
CA TYR A 305 1.05 36.33 4.40
C TYR A 305 1.11 35.20 5.44
N GLU A 306 1.00 35.53 6.72
CA GLU A 306 1.06 34.55 7.80
C GLU A 306 -0.10 33.54 7.72
N ALA A 307 -1.32 34.02 7.44
CA ALA A 307 -2.48 33.14 7.25
C ALA A 307 -2.25 32.16 6.09
N TRP A 308 -1.66 32.64 4.99
CA TRP A 308 -1.32 31.80 3.84
C TRP A 308 -0.20 30.82 4.16
N GLN A 309 0.83 31.22 4.91
CA GLN A 309 1.89 30.30 5.33
C GLN A 309 1.34 29.15 6.19
N LEU A 310 0.42 29.44 7.12
CA LEU A 310 -0.24 28.42 7.95
C LEU A 310 -1.08 27.45 7.10
N LEU A 311 -1.72 27.94 6.04
CA LEU A 311 -2.48 27.11 5.09
C LEU A 311 -1.57 26.34 4.12
N ALA A 312 -0.39 26.87 3.81
CA ALA A 312 0.59 26.30 2.90
C ALA A 312 1.51 25.26 3.57
N VAL A 313 1.39 25.03 4.88
CA VAL A 313 2.10 23.95 5.58
C VAL A 313 1.63 22.62 4.99
N ASN A 314 2.34 22.14 3.98
CA ASN A 314 2.40 20.72 3.66
C ASN A 314 2.68 19.97 4.98
N PRO A 315 2.00 18.85 5.27
CA PRO A 315 2.29 18.08 6.47
C PRO A 315 3.80 17.90 6.54
N ALA A 316 4.40 18.30 7.67
CA ALA A 316 5.84 18.28 7.85
C ALA A 316 6.38 16.93 7.33
N PRO A 317 7.43 16.93 6.49
CA PRO A 317 7.94 15.69 5.92
C PRO A 317 8.15 14.72 7.06
N ALA A 318 7.60 13.51 6.92
CA ALA A 318 7.64 12.53 7.98
C ALA A 318 9.10 12.31 8.39
N TYR A 319 9.42 12.56 9.66
CA TYR A 319 10.78 12.43 10.17
C TYR A 319 11.34 11.05 9.78
N ALA A 320 12.51 11.05 9.15
CA ALA A 320 13.16 9.82 8.74
C ALA A 320 13.51 8.96 9.95
N THR A 321 13.22 7.66 9.89
CA THR A 321 13.63 6.74 10.96
C THR A 321 15.14 6.51 10.88
N PRO A 322 15.92 6.72 11.96
CA PRO A 322 17.33 6.39 11.96
C PRO A 322 17.54 4.87 11.85
N SER A 323 18.75 4.47 11.45
CA SER A 323 19.13 3.06 11.43
C SER A 323 19.13 2.52 12.87
N GLN A 324 18.34 1.48 13.12
CA GLN A 324 18.18 0.91 14.46
C GLN A 324 17.79 -0.56 14.40
N THR A 325 18.08 -1.29 15.47
CA THR A 325 17.69 -2.68 15.64
C THR A 325 16.60 -2.79 16.70
N PHE A 326 15.50 -3.44 16.35
CA PHE A 326 14.42 -3.78 17.26
C PHE A 326 14.65 -5.19 17.80
N ALA A 327 14.62 -5.31 19.13
CA ALA A 327 14.71 -6.61 19.79
C ALA A 327 13.40 -7.39 19.62
N GLU A 328 13.52 -8.72 19.54
CA GLU A 328 12.38 -9.63 19.54
C GLU A 328 11.55 -9.39 20.82
N THR A 329 10.29 -8.95 20.65
CA THR A 329 9.35 -8.89 21.77
C THR A 329 8.47 -10.12 21.66
N ARG A 330 8.80 -11.13 22.49
CA ARG A 330 8.25 -12.49 22.40
C ARG A 330 6.72 -12.49 22.57
N SER A 331 5.98 -12.38 21.46
CA SER A 331 4.57 -12.76 21.41
C SER A 331 4.51 -14.28 21.30
N ALA A 332 3.91 -14.92 22.31
CA ALA A 332 3.89 -16.36 22.50
C ALA A 332 3.09 -17.09 21.41
N LEU A 333 3.71 -17.39 20.26
CA LEU A 333 3.18 -18.31 19.26
C LEU A 333 4.32 -19.24 18.78
N PRO A 334 4.15 -20.58 18.87
CA PRO A 334 5.21 -21.52 18.48
C PRO A 334 5.38 -21.61 16.95
N ALA A 335 6.64 -21.73 16.52
CA ALA A 335 7.04 -21.88 15.12
C ALA A 335 6.65 -23.25 14.53
N ILE A 336 6.26 -23.26 13.25
CA ILE A 336 6.08 -24.49 12.46
C ILE A 336 6.82 -24.27 11.13
N SER A 337 7.56 -25.28 10.65
CA SER A 337 8.60 -25.15 9.64
C SER A 337 8.16 -25.56 8.22
N GLU A 338 8.63 -24.79 7.22
CA GLU A 338 8.79 -25.04 5.77
C GLU A 338 7.51 -25.43 4.97
N ALA A 339 7.26 -25.05 3.71
CA ALA A 339 7.91 -24.33 2.61
C ALA A 339 6.79 -23.60 1.83
N ARG A 340 7.04 -22.88 0.72
CA ARG A 340 5.98 -22.29 -0.15
C ARG A 340 5.44 -23.29 -1.17
N PRO A 341 4.28 -23.94 -0.98
CA PRO A 341 3.71 -24.88 -1.92
C PRO A 341 2.44 -24.31 -2.58
N ALA A 342 1.91 -23.15 -2.15
CA ALA A 342 0.54 -22.73 -2.47
C ALA A 342 0.29 -22.48 -3.96
N THR A 343 1.24 -21.86 -4.68
CA THR A 343 1.08 -21.54 -6.10
C THR A 343 1.14 -22.79 -6.98
N TRP A 344 2.13 -23.66 -6.80
CA TRP A 344 2.21 -24.89 -7.59
C TRP A 344 1.11 -25.89 -7.17
N LEU A 345 0.70 -25.92 -5.89
CA LEU A 345 -0.43 -26.72 -5.43
C LEU A 345 -1.77 -26.24 -6.01
N ALA A 346 -1.96 -24.93 -6.19
CA ALA A 346 -3.14 -24.40 -6.88
C ALA A 346 -3.18 -24.84 -8.35
N ILE A 347 -2.04 -24.82 -9.05
CA ILE A 347 -1.92 -25.31 -10.43
C ILE A 347 -2.16 -26.83 -10.49
N LEU A 348 -1.59 -27.59 -9.55
CA LEU A 348 -1.77 -29.03 -9.43
C LEU A 348 -3.24 -29.39 -9.14
N LEU A 349 -3.91 -28.65 -8.26
CA LEU A 349 -5.35 -28.79 -7.99
C LEU A 349 -6.18 -28.56 -9.24
N LEU A 350 -5.86 -27.52 -10.02
CA LEU A 350 -6.55 -27.22 -11.26
C LEU A 350 -6.35 -28.34 -12.31
N ALA A 351 -5.13 -28.84 -12.44
CA ALA A 351 -4.81 -29.96 -13.34
C ALA A 351 -5.54 -31.25 -12.92
N LEU A 352 -5.54 -31.59 -11.62
CA LEU A 352 -6.24 -32.75 -11.08
C LEU A 352 -7.76 -32.64 -11.26
N PHE A 353 -8.32 -31.44 -11.11
CA PHE A 353 -9.74 -31.18 -11.34
C PHE A 353 -10.12 -31.36 -12.81
N MET A 354 -9.32 -30.84 -13.75
CA MET A 354 -9.51 -31.05 -15.18
C MET A 354 -9.45 -32.54 -15.54
N LEU A 355 -8.48 -33.26 -14.98
CA LEU A 355 -8.31 -34.69 -15.23
C LEU A 355 -9.48 -35.51 -14.66
N GLU A 356 -10.01 -35.15 -13.49
CA GLU A 356 -11.23 -35.73 -12.93
C GLU A 356 -12.42 -35.54 -13.87
N ARG A 357 -12.59 -34.35 -14.44
CA ARG A 357 -13.67 -34.04 -15.38
C ARG A 357 -13.57 -34.83 -16.68
N ILE A 358 -12.38 -34.94 -17.25
CA ILE A 358 -12.13 -35.73 -18.47
C ILE A 358 -12.44 -37.21 -18.23
N LEU A 359 -11.91 -37.80 -17.15
CA LEU A 359 -12.16 -39.21 -16.81
C LEU A 359 -13.64 -39.48 -16.52
N THR A 360 -14.34 -38.53 -15.89
CA THR A 360 -15.77 -38.66 -15.63
C THR A 360 -16.60 -38.55 -16.91
N HIS A 361 -16.18 -37.73 -17.87
CA HIS A 361 -16.84 -37.60 -19.17
C HIS A 361 -16.59 -38.81 -20.08
N ALA A 362 -15.34 -39.29 -20.17
CA ALA A 362 -14.94 -40.46 -20.95
C ALA A 362 -15.61 -41.77 -20.46
N ARG A 363 -16.13 -41.76 -19.23
CA ARG A 363 -16.87 -42.86 -18.63
C ARG A 363 -18.39 -42.80 -18.88
N ARG A 364 -18.92 -41.60 -19.15
CA ARG A 364 -20.35 -41.39 -19.40
C ARG A 364 -20.72 -41.69 -20.86
N ASN A 365 -19.79 -41.42 -21.76
CA ASN A 365 -19.78 -41.94 -23.13
C ASN A 365 -19.28 -43.40 -23.11
#